data_AF-A0A9E1RPF9-F1
#
_entry.id   AF-A0A9E1RPF9-F1
#
_cell.length_a   1.000
_cell.length_b   1.000
_cell.length_c   1.000
_cell.angle_alpha   90.00
_cell.angle_beta   90.00
_cell.angle_gamma   90.00
#
_symmetry.space_group_name_H-M   'P 1'
#
loop_
_entity.id
_entity.type
_entity.pdbx_description
1 polymer ?
#
loop_
_entity_poly.entity_id
_entity_poly.type
_entity_poly.pdbx_seq_one_letter_code
_entity_poly.pdbx_strand_id
1 'polypeptide(L)'
;TAGGDTGFRLDGGIPFAIDWLGGPSPAASLPSMGSLVRLSVTNPDERVGTVLTGLGLSDSVEFIVGPANLTVTIDTPNGIVELS
;
A
#
# COMPACT_ATOMS: atom_id res chain seq x y z
N THR A 1 7.91 12.04 14.72
CA THR A 1 6.54 11.51 14.60
C THR A 1 6.67 10.04 14.28
N ALA A 2 6.19 9.16 15.16
CA ALA A 2 6.29 7.71 14.98
C ALA A 2 5.37 7.30 13.81
N GLY A 3 5.96 7.19 12.61
CA GLY A 3 5.29 6.68 11.43
C GLY A 3 5.45 5.17 11.37
N GLY A 4 4.32 4.46 11.47
CA GLY A 4 4.01 3.24 10.74
C GLY A 4 4.82 1.96 10.97
N ASP A 5 6.01 1.99 11.56
CA ASP A 5 6.74 0.76 11.90
C ASP A 5 6.35 0.33 13.32
N THR A 6 5.14 -0.21 13.48
CA THR A 6 4.72 -0.81 14.75
C THR A 6 5.40 -2.17 14.92
N GLY A 7 6.69 -2.14 15.28
CA GLY A 7 7.41 -3.22 15.93
C GLY A 7 7.99 -4.32 15.04
N PHE A 8 7.58 -4.43 13.78
CA PHE A 8 8.11 -5.41 12.83
C PHE A 8 8.97 -4.69 11.80
N ARG A 9 10.28 -4.59 12.07
CA ARG A 9 11.29 -4.03 11.15
C ARG A 9 11.29 -4.74 9.79
N LEU A 10 10.33 -4.40 8.94
CA LEU A 10 10.12 -4.95 7.60
C LEU A 10 10.40 -3.89 6.54
N ASP A 11 11.26 -2.92 6.88
CA ASP A 11 11.78 -1.88 5.99
C ASP A 11 10.70 -1.11 5.21
N GLY A 12 9.57 -0.83 5.87
CA GLY A 12 8.45 -0.11 5.25
C GLY A 12 7.66 -0.93 4.21
N GLY A 13 7.92 -2.24 4.09
CA GLY A 13 7.21 -3.14 3.17
C GLY A 13 5.75 -3.39 3.55
N ILE A 14 5.33 -3.00 4.76
CA ILE A 14 3.94 -3.13 5.22
C ILE A 14 3.28 -1.75 5.24
N PRO A 15 2.26 -1.49 4.41
CA PRO A 15 1.47 -0.28 4.51
C PRO A 15 0.66 -0.30 5.81
N PHE A 16 0.41 0.88 6.40
CA PHE A 16 -0.52 0.98 7.51
C PHE A 16 -1.96 0.89 6.98
N ALA A 17 -2.59 -0.28 7.14
CA ALA A 17 -3.99 -0.49 6.80
C ALA A 17 -4.89 0.10 7.91
N ILE A 18 -5.81 0.99 7.54
CA ILE A 18 -6.77 1.59 8.46
C ILE A 18 -8.14 0.97 8.20
N ASP A 19 -8.66 0.23 9.18
CA ASP A 19 -10.06 -0.17 9.19
C ASP A 19 -10.91 0.98 9.74
N TRP A 20 -11.83 1.48 8.92
CA TRP A 20 -12.79 2.52 9.30
C TRP A 20 -14.05 1.95 9.98
N LEU A 21 -13.99 0.71 10.46
CA LEU A 21 -15.02 0.00 11.24
C LEU A 21 -16.37 -0.07 10.51
N GLY A 22 -16.32 -0.29 9.19
CA GLY A 22 -17.50 -0.32 8.32
C GLY A 22 -18.06 1.05 7.93
N GLY A 23 -17.46 2.15 8.40
CA GLY A 23 -17.74 3.51 7.94
C GLY A 23 -16.93 3.90 6.70
N PRO A 24 -17.36 4.92 5.93
CA PRO A 24 -16.56 5.46 4.85
C PRO A 24 -15.29 6.13 5.40
N SER A 25 -14.18 6.01 4.66
CA SER A 25 -12.98 6.78 5.00
C SER A 25 -13.25 8.28 4.92
N PRO A 26 -12.50 9.15 5.64
CA PRO A 26 -12.63 10.60 5.51
C PRO A 26 -12.44 11.11 4.07
N ALA A 27 -11.67 10.39 3.26
CA ALA A 27 -11.46 10.72 1.86
C ALA A 27 -12.69 10.50 0.98
N ALA A 28 -13.68 9.70 1.43
CA ALA A 28 -14.87 9.39 0.65
C ALA A 28 -15.76 10.62 0.38
N SER A 29 -15.68 11.67 1.19
CA SER A 29 -16.41 12.93 0.99
C SER A 29 -15.61 14.00 0.22
N LEU A 30 -14.36 13.72 -0.14
CA LEU A 30 -13.51 14.68 -0.85
C LEU A 30 -13.72 14.55 -2.37
N PRO A 31 -13.50 15.62 -3.15
CA PRO A 31 -13.43 15.51 -4.60
C PRO A 31 -12.39 14.45 -5.00
N SER A 32 -12.73 13.62 -5.99
CA SER A 32 -11.78 12.65 -6.52
C SER A 32 -10.56 13.36 -7.13
N MET A 33 -9.37 12.95 -6.71
CA MET A 33 -8.09 13.43 -7.24
C MET A 33 -7.38 12.38 -8.10
N GLY A 34 -8.01 11.21 -8.27
CA GLY A 34 -7.46 10.04 -8.95
C GLY A 34 -7.87 8.74 -8.28
N SER A 35 -7.39 7.62 -8.81
CA SER A 35 -7.62 6.29 -8.26
C SER A 35 -6.34 5.46 -8.27
N LEU A 36 -6.15 4.68 -7.21
CA LEU A 36 -5.06 3.70 -7.14
C LEU A 36 -5.31 2.60 -8.18
N VAL A 37 -4.37 2.41 -9.10
CA VAL A 37 -4.42 1.34 -10.10
C VAL A 37 -3.68 0.10 -9.59
N ARG A 38 -2.47 0.30 -9.05
CA ARG A 38 -1.63 -0.78 -8.54
C ARG A 38 -0.72 -0.28 -7.43
N LEU A 39 -0.54 -1.10 -6.40
CA LEU A 39 0.55 -0.99 -5.44
C LEU A 39 1.45 -2.21 -5.59
N SER A 40 2.75 -2.00 -5.80
CA SER A 40 3.76 -3.05 -5.82
C SER A 40 4.74 -2.84 -4.67
N VAL A 41 4.97 -3.90 -3.91
CA VAL A 41 5.91 -3.96 -2.81
C VAL A 41 7.00 -4.95 -3.18
N THR A 42 8.23 -4.48 -3.26
CA THR A 42 9.40 -5.36 -3.31
C THR A 42 10.09 -5.34 -1.95
N ASN A 43 10.42 -6.50 -1.39
CA ASN A 43 11.15 -6.59 -0.13
C ASN A 43 12.01 -7.87 -0.05
N PRO A 44 13.21 -7.82 0.56
CA PRO A 44 14.06 -9.01 0.66
C PRO A 44 13.47 -10.04 1.62
N ASP A 45 12.58 -9.61 2.51
CA ASP A 45 11.93 -10.45 3.51
C ASP A 45 10.57 -10.98 3.01
N GLU A 46 10.52 -12.28 2.71
CA GLU A 46 9.29 -12.96 2.25
C GLU A 46 8.13 -12.90 3.26
N ARG A 47 8.41 -12.63 4.55
CA ARG A 47 7.37 -12.48 5.58
C ARG A 47 6.44 -11.31 5.26
N VAL A 48 6.91 -10.32 4.49
CA VAL A 48 6.09 -9.21 4.02
C VAL A 48 4.88 -9.71 3.22
N GLY A 49 5.09 -10.61 2.27
CA GLY A 49 4.00 -11.20 1.48
C GLY A 49 3.00 -11.99 2.34
N THR A 50 3.49 -12.66 3.38
CA THR A 50 2.63 -13.37 4.35
C THR A 50 1.75 -12.40 5.13
N VAL A 51 2.30 -11.28 5.59
CA VAL A 51 1.55 -10.25 6.32
C VAL A 51 0.53 -9.58 5.40
N LEU A 52 0.91 -9.20 4.17
CA LEU A 52 -0.01 -8.62 3.18
C LEU A 52 -1.19 -9.56 2.89
N THR A 53 -0.91 -10.86 2.77
CA THR A 53 -1.96 -11.89 2.60
C THR A 53 -2.84 -12.01 3.85
N GLY A 54 -2.25 -12.00 5.05
CA GLY A 54 -2.99 -12.03 6.31
C GLY A 54 -3.90 -10.81 6.52
N LEU A 55 -3.56 -9.67 5.93
CA LEU A 55 -4.38 -8.46 5.90
C LEU A 55 -5.45 -8.47 4.81
N GLY A 56 -5.52 -9.52 3.98
CA GLY A 56 -6.47 -9.61 2.86
C GLY A 56 -6.15 -8.70 1.69
N LEU A 57 -4.89 -8.27 1.53
CA LEU A 57 -4.46 -7.31 0.52
C LEU A 57 -3.95 -7.94 -0.78
N SER A 58 -3.97 -9.28 -0.90
CA SER A 58 -3.39 -10.00 -2.04
C SER A 58 -3.97 -9.62 -3.41
N ASP A 59 -5.21 -9.13 -3.46
CA ASP A 59 -5.85 -8.68 -4.70
C ASP A 59 -5.48 -7.24 -5.09
N SER A 60 -4.98 -6.46 -4.12
CA SER A 60 -4.72 -5.02 -4.27
C SER A 60 -3.22 -4.67 -4.26
N VAL A 61 -2.38 -5.56 -3.73
CA VAL A 61 -0.95 -5.37 -3.57
C VAL A 61 -0.19 -6.52 -4.20
N GLU A 62 0.63 -6.21 -5.19
CA GLU A 62 1.61 -7.14 -5.74
C GLU A 62 2.82 -7.20 -4.82
N PHE A 63 3.29 -8.41 -4.51
CA PHE A 63 4.50 -8.62 -3.72
C PHE A 63 5.56 -9.37 -4.52
N ILE A 64 6.79 -8.85 -4.48
CA ILE A 64 7.95 -9.43 -5.16
C ILE A 64 9.11 -9.53 -4.15
N VAL A 65 9.81 -10.66 -4.14
CA VAL A 65 11.04 -10.79 -3.34
C VAL A 65 12.19 -10.09 -4.07
N GLY A 66 12.83 -9.13 -3.41
CA GLY A 66 13.92 -8.33 -4.00
C GLY A 66 14.31 -7.14 -3.12
N PRO A 67 15.19 -6.22 -3.55
CA PRO A 67 15.53 -5.04 -2.76
C PRO A 67 14.30 -4.21 -2.36
N ALA A 68 14.30 -3.65 -1.16
CA ALA A 68 13.16 -2.90 -0.63
C ALA A 68 12.79 -1.73 -1.56
N ASN A 69 11.57 -1.74 -2.08
CA ASN A 69 11.00 -0.68 -2.92
C ASN A 69 9.46 -0.69 -2.86
N LEU A 70 8.86 0.49 -3.03
CA LEU A 70 7.42 0.67 -3.16
C LEU A 70 7.15 1.40 -4.46
N THR A 71 6.37 0.78 -5.35
CA THR A 71 5.92 1.44 -6.58
C THR A 71 4.41 1.55 -6.58
N VAL A 72 3.89 2.73 -6.91
CA VAL A 72 2.45 3.00 -6.99
C VAL A 72 2.10 3.60 -8.34
N THR A 73 1.05 3.05 -8.95
CA THR A 73 0.47 3.55 -10.20
C THR A 73 -0.89 4.18 -9.88
N ILE A 74 -1.07 5.43 -10.26
CA ILE A 74 -2.28 6.22 -9.97
C ILE A 74 -2.84 6.73 -11.29
N ASP A 75 -4.13 6.49 -11.53
CA ASP A 75 -4.88 7.14 -12.60
C ASP A 75 -5.36 8.50 -12.11
N THR A 76 -4.93 9.58 -12.77
CA THR A 76 -5.28 10.96 -12.42
C THR A 76 -6.04 11.63 -13.56
N PRO A 77 -6.73 12.77 -13.32
CA PRO A 77 -7.35 13.53 -14.41
C PRO A 77 -6.39 13.98 -15.52
N ASN A 78 -5.08 14.00 -15.25
CA ASN A 78 -4.05 14.38 -16.20
C ASN A 78 -3.33 13.17 -16.83
N GLY A 79 -3.82 11.94 -16.58
CA GLY A 79 -3.24 10.69 -17.05
C GLY A 79 -2.65 9.84 -15.92
N ILE A 80 -2.08 8.69 -16.32
CA ILE A 80 -1.48 7.72 -15.40
C ILE A 80 -0.10 8.22 -14.94
N VAL A 81 0.14 8.17 -13.63
CA VAL A 81 1.41 8.52 -12.99
C VAL A 81 1.94 7.32 -12.21
N GLU A 82 3.24 7.07 -12.34
CA GLU A 82 3.97 6.08 -11.52
C GLU A 82 4.92 6.79 -10.57
N LEU A 83 4.95 6.36 -9.30
CA LEU A 83 5.84 6.87 -8.26
C LEU A 83 6.57 5.69 -7.61
N SER A 84 7.88 5.82 -7.34
CA SER A 84 8.77 4.74 -6.89
C SER A 84 9.80 5.19 -5.86
#